data_AF-A0A4R3G3H8-F1
#
_entry.id   AF-A0A4R3G3H8-F1
#
_cell.length_a   1.000
_cell.length_b   1.000
_cell.length_c   1.000
_cell.angle_alpha   90.00
_cell.angle_beta   90.00
_cell.angle_gamma   90.00
#
_symmetry.space_group_name_H-M   'P 1'
#
loop_
_entity.id
_entity.type
_entity.pdbx_description
1 polymer ?
#
loop_
_entity_poly.entity_id
_entity_poly.type
_entity_poly.pdbx_seq_one_letter_code
_entity_poly.pdbx_strand_id
1 'polypeptide(L)'
;MSVFGFSKTEKVWGLRRSIVLDMIGWWIEQAGPRPYLLKIKQSYDHGYNHGDLTEVEDIDKAELRDLVQLMLKIGYERQLRRDEAATSRVRESLAEFLWLLNGELEGTPFHQQMDSLE
;
A
#
# COMPACT_ATOMS: atom_id res chain seq x y z
N MET A 1 11.76 -9.84 -3.49
CA MET A 1 10.47 -9.55 -2.84
C MET A 1 10.52 -8.10 -2.42
N SER A 2 9.43 -7.35 -2.55
CA SER A 2 9.31 -5.99 -2.02
C SER A 2 8.63 -6.01 -0.66
N VAL A 3 9.03 -5.11 0.25
CA VAL A 3 8.63 -5.16 1.65
C VAL A 3 8.22 -3.78 2.18
N PHE A 4 7.18 -3.69 3.00
CA PHE A 4 6.82 -2.50 3.76
C PHE A 4 6.82 -2.82 5.26
N GLY A 5 7.52 -2.00 6.04
CA GLY A 5 7.56 -2.08 7.49
C GLY A 5 6.53 -1.16 8.12
N PHE A 6 5.88 -1.63 9.19
CA PHE A 6 4.89 -0.89 9.95
C PHE A 6 5.37 -0.73 11.40
N SER A 7 5.30 0.49 11.92
CA SER A 7 5.91 0.86 13.21
C SER A 7 5.14 0.33 14.42
N LYS A 8 3.80 0.42 14.40
CA LYS A 8 2.92 0.07 15.52
C LYS A 8 2.54 -1.40 15.53
N THR A 9 2.44 -2.04 14.36
CA THR A 9 2.00 -3.44 14.30
C THR A 9 3.14 -4.45 14.41
N GLU A 10 4.41 -4.00 14.36
CA GLU A 10 5.62 -4.86 14.23
C GLU A 10 5.53 -5.87 13.07
N LYS A 11 4.62 -5.62 12.13
CA LYS A 11 4.33 -6.50 11.00
C LYS A 11 5.04 -5.99 9.76
N VAL A 12 5.24 -6.93 8.85
CA VAL A 12 5.90 -6.71 7.59
C VAL A 12 4.96 -7.19 6.49
N TRP A 13 4.63 -6.30 5.57
CA TRP A 13 3.88 -6.67 4.37
C TRP A 13 4.82 -6.87 3.20
N GLY A 14 4.53 -7.82 2.32
CA GLY A 14 5.39 -8.07 1.17
C GLY A 14 4.66 -8.57 -0.07
N LEU A 15 5.13 -8.11 -1.22
CA LEU A 15 4.60 -8.49 -2.53
C LEU A 15 5.71 -8.50 -3.58
N ARG A 16 5.47 -9.11 -4.76
CA ARG A 16 6.45 -9.12 -5.85
C ARG A 16 6.82 -7.68 -6.24
N ARG A 17 8.12 -7.40 -6.36
CA ARG A 17 8.66 -6.05 -6.65
C ARG A 17 8.03 -5.39 -7.86
N SER A 18 7.83 -6.13 -8.95
CA SER A 18 7.20 -5.57 -10.16
C SER A 18 5.80 -5.03 -9.88
N ILE A 19 4.99 -5.73 -9.07
CA ILE A 19 3.65 -5.26 -8.70
C ILE A 19 3.74 -4.00 -7.85
N VAL A 20 4.67 -3.97 -6.91
CA VAL A 20 4.84 -2.80 -6.04
C VAL A 20 5.27 -1.59 -6.85
N LEU A 21 6.13 -1.75 -7.85
CA LEU A 21 6.48 -0.67 -8.78
C LEU A 21 5.26 -0.18 -9.58
N ASP A 22 4.44 -1.10 -10.09
CA ASP A 22 3.19 -0.76 -10.78
C ASP A 22 2.23 0.01 -9.83
N MET A 23 2.13 -0.45 -8.58
CA MET A 23 1.30 0.19 -7.54
C MET A 23 1.80 1.59 -7.19
N ILE A 24 3.11 1.79 -7.02
CA ILE A 24 3.72 3.11 -6.75
C ILE A 24 3.45 4.06 -7.91
N GLY A 25 3.60 3.60 -9.15
CA GLY A 25 3.25 4.37 -10.34
C GLY A 25 1.79 4.81 -10.30
N TRP A 26 0.89 3.86 -10.03
CA TRP A 26 -0.53 4.13 -9.93
C TRP A 26 -0.87 5.12 -8.79
N TRP A 27 -0.25 5.00 -7.61
CA TRP A 27 -0.45 5.93 -6.49
C TRP A 27 -0.08 7.37 -6.89
N ILE A 28 1.07 7.53 -7.56
CA ILE A 28 1.54 8.83 -8.04
C ILE A 28 0.61 9.38 -9.13
N GLU A 29 0.06 8.54 -10.01
CA GLU A 29 -0.92 8.96 -11.01
C GLU A 29 -2.23 9.45 -10.39
N GLN A 30 -2.70 8.83 -9.29
CA GLN A 30 -3.96 9.20 -8.64
C GLN A 30 -3.83 10.39 -7.68
N ALA A 31 -2.80 10.42 -6.84
CA ALA A 31 -2.62 11.46 -5.82
C ALA A 31 -1.68 12.60 -6.26
N GLY A 32 -1.02 12.45 -7.40
CA GLY A 32 0.05 13.34 -7.84
C GLY A 32 1.40 13.02 -7.19
N PRO A 33 2.44 13.81 -7.50
CA PRO A 33 3.82 13.55 -7.07
C PRO A 33 4.05 13.99 -5.61
N ARG A 34 3.39 13.32 -4.66
CA ARG A 34 3.54 13.57 -3.22
C ARG A 34 4.98 13.29 -2.76
N PRO A 35 5.57 14.11 -1.86
CA PRO A 35 6.93 13.90 -1.38
C PRO A 35 7.19 12.49 -0.84
N TYR A 36 6.27 11.93 -0.05
CA TYR A 36 6.43 10.58 0.52
C TYR A 36 6.40 9.48 -0.56
N LEU A 37 5.51 9.59 -1.56
CA LEU A 37 5.44 8.66 -2.70
C LEU A 37 6.70 8.73 -3.56
N LEU A 38 7.23 9.94 -3.80
CA LEU A 38 8.48 10.12 -4.54
C LEU A 38 9.67 9.52 -3.79
N LYS A 39 9.75 9.69 -2.47
CA LYS A 39 10.80 9.06 -1.64
C LYS A 39 10.72 7.54 -1.71
N ILE A 40 9.51 6.97 -1.60
CA ILE A 40 9.29 5.53 -1.76
C ILE A 40 9.79 5.10 -3.14
N LYS A 41 9.33 5.75 -4.22
CA LYS A 41 9.77 5.42 -5.59
C LYS A 41 11.29 5.49 -5.76
N GLN A 42 11.93 6.54 -5.25
CA GLN A 42 13.38 6.73 -5.30
C GLN A 42 14.13 5.59 -4.61
N SER A 43 13.64 5.08 -3.48
CA SER A 43 14.20 3.90 -2.82
C SER A 43 14.25 2.71 -3.80
N TYR A 44 13.16 2.43 -4.49
CA TYR A 44 13.12 1.33 -5.47
C TYR A 44 13.96 1.59 -6.72
N ASP A 45 14.04 2.83 -7.19
CA ASP A 45 14.87 3.24 -8.33
C ASP A 45 16.37 3.04 -8.02
N HIS A 46 16.79 3.27 -6.76
CA HIS A 46 18.16 3.01 -6.29
C HIS A 46 18.45 1.53 -5.97
N GLY A 47 17.52 0.62 -6.25
CA GLY A 47 17.72 -0.82 -6.10
C GLY A 47 17.36 -1.38 -4.72
N TYR A 48 16.85 -0.55 -3.80
CA TYR A 48 16.24 -1.06 -2.58
C TYR A 48 14.94 -1.79 -2.89
N ASN A 49 14.56 -2.70 -2.00
CA ASN A 49 13.33 -3.50 -2.10
C ASN A 49 12.40 -3.25 -0.92
N HIS A 50 12.51 -2.10 -0.25
CA HIS A 50 11.66 -1.75 0.87
C HIS A 50 11.12 -0.33 0.78
N GLY A 51 9.84 -0.16 1.14
CA GLY A 51 9.23 1.12 1.46
C GLY A 51 9.15 1.26 2.97
N ASP A 52 9.79 2.30 3.50
CA ASP A 52 9.74 2.61 4.93
C ASP A 52 8.59 3.57 5.21
N LEU A 53 7.61 3.13 6.01
CA LEU A 53 6.49 3.95 6.45
C LEU A 53 6.71 4.56 7.84
N THR A 54 7.81 4.25 8.52
CA THR A 54 8.08 4.74 9.88
C THR A 54 8.25 6.26 9.93
N GLU A 55 8.87 6.84 8.90
CA GLU A 55 9.07 8.29 8.77
C GLU A 55 7.95 9.02 8.00
N VAL A 56 6.87 8.31 7.64
CA VAL A 56 5.73 8.91 6.93
C VAL A 56 4.73 9.46 7.95
N GLU A 57 4.27 10.69 7.74
CA GLU A 57 3.29 11.32 8.63
C GLU A 57 1.93 10.62 8.58
N ASP A 58 1.15 10.72 9.66
CA ASP A 58 -0.15 10.03 9.76
C ASP A 58 -1.13 10.46 8.65
N ILE A 59 -1.09 11.72 8.21
CA ILE A 59 -1.93 12.20 7.11
C ILE A 59 -1.57 11.54 5.77
N ASP A 60 -0.28 11.35 5.51
CA ASP A 60 0.23 10.70 4.30
C ASP A 60 -0.04 9.19 4.34
N LYS A 61 0.06 8.56 5.52
CA LYS A 61 -0.37 7.17 5.74
C LYS A 61 -1.88 7.00 5.48
N ALA A 62 -2.69 7.98 5.89
CA ALA A 62 -4.13 7.99 5.62
C ALA A 62 -4.43 8.15 4.12
N GLU A 63 -3.73 9.03 3.40
CA GLU A 63 -3.86 9.13 1.93
C GLU A 63 -3.45 7.81 1.25
N LEU A 64 -2.35 7.19 1.68
CA LEU A 64 -1.94 5.87 1.18
C LEU A 64 -2.99 4.79 1.45
N ARG A 65 -3.59 4.77 2.65
CA ARG A 65 -4.68 3.86 2.97
C ARG A 65 -5.86 4.04 2.02
N ASP A 66 -6.28 5.27 1.80
CA ASP A 66 -7.44 5.57 0.94
C ASP A 66 -7.16 5.18 -0.52
N LEU A 67 -5.91 5.32 -0.99
CA LEU A 67 -5.47 4.83 -2.30
C LEU A 67 -5.53 3.30 -2.40
N VAL A 68 -5.09 2.57 -1.36
CA VAL A 68 -5.15 1.09 -1.33
C VAL A 68 -6.60 0.61 -1.25
N GLN A 69 -7.45 1.29 -0.47
CA GLN A 69 -8.89 1.03 -0.45
C GLN A 69 -9.52 1.25 -1.82
N LEU A 70 -9.12 2.32 -2.53
CA LEU A 70 -9.58 2.57 -3.89
C LEU A 70 -9.14 1.46 -4.85
N MET A 71 -7.90 0.98 -4.78
CA MET A 71 -7.43 -0.16 -5.58
C MET A 71 -8.32 -1.40 -5.41
N LEU A 72 -8.67 -1.75 -4.16
CA LEU A 72 -9.57 -2.87 -3.86
C LEU A 72 -10.98 -2.66 -4.43
N LYS A 73 -11.49 -1.44 -4.32
CA LYS A 73 -12.82 -1.05 -4.82
C LYS A 73 -12.93 -1.14 -6.34
N ILE A 74 -11.90 -0.73 -7.07
CA ILE A 74 -11.90 -0.74 -8.54
C ILE A 74 -11.42 -2.07 -9.14
N GLY A 75 -10.98 -3.03 -8.31
CA GLY A 75 -10.44 -4.30 -8.77
C GLY A 75 -9.11 -4.15 -9.52
N TYR A 76 -8.20 -3.32 -8.99
CA TYR A 76 -6.87 -3.05 -9.57
C TYR A 76 -6.12 -4.33 -9.98
N GLU A 77 -6.25 -5.40 -9.20
CA GLU A 77 -5.60 -6.68 -9.44
C GLU A 77 -5.88 -7.26 -10.83
N ARG A 78 -7.06 -6.97 -11.41
CA ARG A 78 -7.50 -7.48 -12.72
C ARG A 78 -6.72 -6.84 -13.87
N GLN A 79 -6.15 -5.66 -13.65
CA GLN A 79 -5.38 -4.92 -14.66
C GLN A 79 -3.98 -5.53 -14.87
N LEU A 80 -3.49 -6.32 -13.92
CA LEU A 80 -2.14 -6.88 -13.94
C LEU A 80 -1.95 -8.05 -14.94
N ARG A 81 -2.97 -8.37 -15.77
CA ARG A 81 -2.98 -9.45 -16.79
C ARG A 81 -2.43 -10.79 -16.27
N ARG A 82 -2.96 -11.26 -15.15
CA ARG A 82 -2.52 -12.51 -14.49
C ARG A 82 -3.60 -13.58 -14.56
N ASP A 83 -3.21 -14.82 -14.29
CA ASP A 83 -4.18 -15.87 -14.00
C ASP A 83 -5.03 -15.55 -12.77
N GLU A 84 -6.16 -16.23 -12.62
CA GLU A 84 -7.15 -16.00 -11.57
C GLU A 84 -6.57 -16.19 -10.16
N ALA A 85 -5.72 -17.21 -9.97
CA ALA A 85 -5.09 -17.48 -8.67
C ALA A 85 -4.11 -16.37 -8.27
N ALA A 86 -3.33 -15.85 -9.22
CA ALA A 86 -2.43 -14.73 -8.99
C ALA A 86 -3.19 -13.42 -8.73
N THR A 87 -4.37 -13.26 -9.34
CA THR A 87 -5.27 -12.12 -9.13
C THR A 87 -5.82 -12.12 -7.71
N SER A 88 -6.33 -13.27 -7.22
CA SER A 88 -6.82 -13.43 -5.85
C SER A 88 -5.74 -13.14 -4.81
N ARG A 89 -4.51 -13.64 -5.01
CA ARG A 89 -3.38 -13.37 -4.10
C ARG A 89 -3.02 -11.89 -4.00
N VAL A 90 -3.12 -11.15 -5.11
CA VAL A 90 -2.88 -9.70 -5.09
C VAL A 90 -3.99 -9.00 -4.30
N ARG A 91 -5.25 -9.38 -4.52
CA ARG A 91 -6.39 -8.83 -3.77
C ARG A 91 -6.28 -9.08 -2.27
N GLU A 92 -5.96 -10.30 -1.85
CA GLU A 92 -5.72 -10.66 -0.45
C GLU A 92 -4.56 -9.84 0.14
N SER A 93 -3.47 -9.70 -0.61
CA SER A 93 -2.32 -8.91 -0.20
C SER A 93 -2.67 -7.42 -0.06
N LEU A 94 -3.48 -6.84 -0.95
CA LEU A 94 -3.97 -5.47 -0.81
C LEU A 94 -4.89 -5.30 0.42
N ALA A 95 -5.73 -6.28 0.72
CA ALA A 95 -6.59 -6.26 1.91
C ALA A 95 -5.77 -6.31 3.21
N GLU A 96 -4.73 -7.14 3.25
CA GLU A 96 -3.77 -7.15 4.36
C GLU A 96 -3.05 -5.81 4.51
N PHE A 97 -2.59 -5.22 3.39
CA PHE A 97 -1.92 -3.91 3.40
C PHE A 97 -2.83 -2.81 3.95
N LEU A 98 -4.11 -2.81 3.54
CA LEU A 98 -5.13 -1.90 4.04
C LEU A 98 -5.34 -2.04 5.56
N TRP A 99 -5.45 -3.28 6.04
CA TRP A 99 -5.61 -3.57 7.47
C TRP A 99 -4.41 -3.06 8.29
N LEU A 100 -3.18 -3.29 7.79
CA LEU A 100 -1.95 -2.80 8.43
C LEU A 100 -1.87 -1.27 8.47
N LEU A 101 -2.23 -0.59 7.38
CA LEU A 101 -2.29 0.88 7.33
C LEU A 101 -3.32 1.43 8.32
N ASN A 102 -4.47 0.79 8.48
CA ASN A 102 -5.44 1.17 9.50
C ASN A 102 -4.93 0.96 10.92
N GLY A 103 -4.15 -0.09 11.16
CA GLY A 103 -3.45 -0.32 12.44
C GLY A 103 -2.42 0.76 12.76
N GLU A 104 -1.63 1.22 11.78
CA GLU A 104 -0.71 2.37 11.99
C GLU A 104 -1.44 3.63 12.44
N LEU A 105 -2.66 3.82 11.95
CA LEU A 105 -3.47 4.99 12.23
C LEU A 105 -4.27 4.87 13.52
N GLU A 106 -4.22 3.73 14.22
CA GLU A 106 -4.92 3.56 15.49
C GLU A 106 -4.49 4.62 16.52
N GLY A 107 -5.48 5.23 17.17
CA GLY A 107 -5.30 6.35 18.11
C GLY A 107 -5.06 7.72 17.46
N THR A 108 -5.06 7.82 16.13
CA THR A 108 -4.95 9.10 15.40
C THR A 108 -6.34 9.60 14.96
N PRO A 109 -6.50 10.90 14.65
CA PRO A 109 -7.74 11.44 14.07
C PRO A 109 -8.12 10.82 12.72
N PHE A 110 -7.18 10.15 12.05
CA PHE A 110 -7.39 9.54 10.74
C PHE A 110 -7.80 8.07 10.82
N HIS A 111 -7.88 7.46 12.01
CA HIS A 111 -8.31 6.08 12.16
C HIS A 111 -9.73 5.87 11.63
N GLN A 112 -9.93 4.80 10.86
CA GLN A 112 -11.25 4.36 10.41
C GLN A 112 -11.61 3.05 11.10
N GLN A 113 -12.81 2.96 11.69
CA GLN A 113 -13.38 1.67 12.06
C GLN A 113 -13.64 0.88 10.78
N MET A 114 -12.88 -0.20 10.57
CA MET A 114 -13.14 -1.13 9.49
C MET A 114 -14.34 -2.01 9.90
N ASP A 115 -15.54 -1.60 9.52
CA ASP A 115 -16.65 -2.55 9.44
C ASP A 115 -16.30 -3.58 8.36
N SER A 116 -16.52 -4.86 8.67
CA SER A 116 -16.24 -5.99 7.78
C SER A 116 -16.67 -5.67 6.36
N LEU A 117 -15.72 -5.66 5.41
CA LEU A 117 -16.00 -5.55 3.98
C LEU A 117 -16.88 -6.74 3.58
N GLU A 118 -18.20 -6.54 3.52
CA GLU A 118 -19.18 -7.49 2.96
C GLU A 118 -18.98 -7.69 1.45
#